data_AF-A0A0Q6R1V9-F1
#
_entry.id   AF-A0A0Q6R1V9-F1
#
_cell.length_a   1.000
_cell.length_b   1.000
_cell.length_c   1.000
_cell.angle_alpha   90.00
_cell.angle_beta   90.00
_cell.angle_gamma   90.00
#
_symmetry.space_group_name_H-M   'P 1'
#
loop_
_entity.id
_entity.type
_entity.pdbx_description
1 polymer ?
#
loop_
_entity_poly.entity_id
_entity_poly.type
_entity_poly.pdbx_seq_one_letter_code
_entity_poly.pdbx_strand_id
1 'polypeptide(L)'
;MTALTRLESRPAHERAILTAGSIKPVYEQLLLSDDIEHQRALGQSFLEAQLAQAADLPEDMPRDLSALQTFVEQHCADVARQYADYLQQRKDGGPRQFFTNKAHALFFLQAVAPTKLVDGAWLYGLLRHWHDPRFEGLICTYLEELGDGNPAQNHVVIYRKLLAEHGLLDNAFIPDERYLQGALQLALGYCSDDFLPEVIGYNLGYEQLPLHLLISAYELSELGIDPYYFTLHVTIDNASTGHAQKAVQSVLQLLPVEGDREDFLRRVALGYRLNDLGQGSRTIIESFNLYGELLSMLERKRPFGQHMHSDFCRFEGRTVNQWLSSPEQLPGFLSAMENKGWIKRHQDPQASRFWQLVEGDGAAMFGVFSPYEKQLLHDWIAGDWRAERAPAAVRRGNRAAAEPPVPVNDPDVQSLHATLKGLAADEQMQVLIPWLSAHRHAHPAGLMATRRFIELKSGFR
;
A
#
# COMPACT_ATOMS: atom_id res chain seq x y z
N MET A 1 28.11 -30.45 36.59
CA MET A 1 27.03 -29.56 37.05
C MET A 1 27.47 -28.14 36.74
N THR A 2 26.92 -27.57 35.68
CA THR A 2 27.22 -26.20 35.24
C THR A 2 25.87 -25.52 35.13
N ALA A 3 25.63 -24.54 36.01
CA ALA A 3 24.36 -23.85 36.11
C ALA A 3 24.14 -22.95 34.88
N LEU A 4 23.06 -23.19 34.15
CA LEU A 4 22.59 -22.29 33.09
C LEU A 4 21.76 -21.18 33.74
N THR A 5 22.33 -19.99 33.82
CA THR A 5 21.60 -18.78 34.18
C THR A 5 20.75 -18.35 32.99
N ARG A 6 19.42 -18.31 33.15
CA ARG A 6 18.53 -17.69 32.15
C ARG A 6 18.79 -16.18 32.13
N LEU A 7 19.27 -15.67 30.99
CA LEU A 7 19.21 -14.25 30.67
C LEU A 7 17.79 -13.96 30.17
N GLU A 8 17.03 -13.20 30.94
CA GLU A 8 15.79 -12.59 30.45
C GLU A 8 16.16 -11.49 29.45
N SER A 9 16.01 -11.79 28.16
CA SER A 9 16.06 -10.78 27.12
C SER A 9 14.80 -9.92 27.20
N ARG A 10 14.91 -8.71 27.73
CA ARG A 10 13.91 -7.66 27.46
C ARG A 10 14.04 -7.27 25.98
N PRO A 11 12.94 -7.18 25.21
CA PRO A 11 13.01 -6.65 23.87
C PRO A 11 13.54 -5.21 23.93
N ALA A 12 14.54 -4.92 23.11
CA ALA A 12 14.99 -3.56 22.87
C ALA A 12 13.85 -2.84 22.14
N HIS A 13 12.98 -2.15 22.88
CA HIS A 13 12.14 -1.12 22.29
C HIS A 13 13.08 0.00 21.85
N GLU A 14 13.38 0.05 20.55
CA GLU A 14 13.70 1.31 19.90
C GLU A 14 12.50 2.23 20.16
N ARG A 15 12.63 3.07 21.18
CA ARG A 15 11.72 4.19 21.38
C ARG A 15 11.94 5.13 20.21
N ALA A 16 11.14 4.97 19.16
CA ALA A 16 10.86 6.04 18.24
C ALA A 16 10.48 7.26 19.09
N ILE A 17 11.25 8.33 18.97
CA ILE A 17 10.96 9.59 19.66
C ILE A 17 9.62 10.05 19.09
N LEU A 18 8.54 9.89 19.87
CA LEU A 18 7.21 10.37 19.53
C LEU A 18 7.28 11.91 19.49
N THR A 19 7.47 12.48 18.32
CA THR A 19 7.21 13.90 18.09
C THR A 19 5.71 14.10 18.05
N ALA A 20 5.19 15.03 18.86
CA ALA A 20 3.81 15.46 18.76
C ALA A 20 3.52 15.89 17.30
N GLY A 21 2.56 15.22 16.65
CA GLY A 21 2.21 15.46 15.24
C GLY A 21 2.72 14.40 14.23
N SER A 22 3.41 13.34 14.67
CA SER A 22 3.76 12.22 13.78
C SER A 22 2.56 11.33 13.47
N ILE A 23 2.38 11.01 12.19
CA ILE A 23 1.24 10.27 11.62
C ILE A 23 1.44 8.75 11.72
N LYS A 24 2.67 8.26 11.56
CA LYS A 24 2.98 6.83 11.64
C LYS A 24 2.52 6.20 12.97
N PRO A 25 2.76 6.79 14.15
CA PRO A 25 2.23 6.27 15.42
C PRO A 25 0.70 6.26 15.49
N VAL A 26 0.02 7.21 14.82
CA VAL A 26 -1.45 7.23 14.73
C VAL A 26 -1.92 6.05 13.88
N TYR A 27 -1.33 5.87 12.69
CA TYR A 27 -1.58 4.72 11.82
C TYR A 27 -1.38 3.39 12.55
N GLU A 28 -0.23 3.21 13.23
CA GLU A 28 0.10 1.98 13.95
C GLU A 28 -0.87 1.70 15.10
N GLN A 29 -1.25 2.71 15.87
CA GLN A 29 -2.22 2.55 16.96
C GLN A 29 -3.62 2.24 16.45
N LEU A 30 -4.08 2.92 15.38
CA LEU A 30 -5.37 2.61 14.76
C LEU A 30 -5.38 1.20 14.16
N LEU A 31 -4.26 0.74 13.60
CA LEU A 31 -4.17 -0.59 12.99
C LEU A 31 -4.03 -1.72 14.02
N LEU A 32 -3.22 -1.54 15.07
CA LEU A 32 -2.75 -2.66 15.92
C LEU A 32 -3.32 -2.66 17.35
N SER A 33 -3.99 -1.60 17.80
CA SER A 33 -4.61 -1.58 19.13
C SER A 33 -5.76 -2.58 19.24
N ASP A 34 -5.87 -3.26 20.38
CA ASP A 34 -7.04 -4.09 20.73
C ASP A 34 -8.10 -3.28 21.53
N ASP A 35 -7.80 -2.03 21.88
CA ASP A 35 -8.72 -1.11 22.57
C ASP A 35 -9.49 -0.25 21.55
N ILE A 36 -10.75 -0.61 21.32
CA ILE A 36 -11.67 0.06 20.38
C ILE A 36 -12.02 1.48 20.85
N GLU A 37 -12.14 1.71 22.16
CA GLU A 37 -12.48 3.04 22.68
C GLU A 37 -11.31 4.01 22.45
N HIS A 38 -10.08 3.54 22.70
CA HIS A 38 -8.87 4.28 22.36
C HIS A 38 -8.77 4.57 20.86
N GLN A 39 -9.01 3.58 19.99
CA GLN A 39 -9.00 3.75 18.54
C GLN A 39 -10.01 4.81 18.08
N ARG A 40 -11.23 4.80 18.64
CA ARG A 40 -12.26 5.81 18.34
C ARG A 40 -11.85 7.20 18.81
N ALA A 41 -11.38 7.36 20.05
CA ALA A 41 -10.97 8.66 20.56
C ALA A 41 -9.78 9.26 19.77
N LEU A 42 -8.81 8.41 19.42
CA LEU A 42 -7.67 8.78 18.57
C LEU A 42 -8.12 9.14 17.15
N GLY A 43 -8.96 8.30 16.55
CA GLY A 43 -9.51 8.49 15.20
C GLY A 43 -10.32 9.78 15.09
N GLN A 44 -11.20 10.06 16.06
CA GLN A 44 -11.99 11.28 16.12
C GLN A 44 -11.09 12.53 16.16
N SER A 45 -10.15 12.57 17.11
CA SER A 45 -9.23 13.71 17.26
C SER A 45 -8.40 13.94 15.99
N PHE A 46 -7.98 12.84 15.35
CA PHE A 46 -7.24 12.89 14.09
C PHE A 46 -8.09 13.40 12.93
N LEU A 47 -9.32 12.88 12.77
CA LEU A 47 -10.24 13.28 11.71
C LEU A 47 -10.64 14.75 11.82
N GLU A 48 -10.94 15.24 13.02
CA GLU A 48 -11.26 16.67 13.24
C GLU A 48 -10.12 17.57 12.73
N ALA A 49 -8.86 17.20 13.02
CA ALA A 49 -7.69 17.94 12.55
C ALA A 49 -7.49 17.84 11.03
N GLN A 50 -7.77 16.69 10.40
CA GLN A 50 -7.64 16.53 8.95
C GLN A 50 -8.79 17.19 8.19
N LEU A 51 -10.02 17.14 8.70
CA LEU A 51 -11.18 17.80 8.11
C LEU A 51 -11.02 19.33 8.12
N ALA A 52 -10.40 19.89 9.16
CA ALA A 52 -10.04 21.30 9.20
C ALA A 52 -9.08 21.67 8.05
N GLN A 53 -8.11 20.81 7.73
CA GLN A 53 -7.21 21.03 6.60
C GLN A 53 -7.91 20.80 5.24
N ALA A 54 -8.76 19.79 5.14
CA ALA A 54 -9.52 19.50 3.91
C ALA A 54 -10.49 20.63 3.54
N ALA A 55 -10.98 21.40 4.52
CA ALA A 55 -11.83 22.55 4.27
C ALA A 55 -11.17 23.64 3.40
N ASP A 56 -9.84 23.72 3.43
CA ASP A 56 -9.05 24.67 2.62
C ASP A 56 -8.78 24.18 1.18
N LEU A 57 -9.10 22.91 0.88
CA LEU A 57 -8.98 22.36 -0.46
C LEU A 57 -10.15 22.77 -1.36
N PRO A 58 -9.95 22.80 -2.70
CA PRO A 58 -11.02 23.08 -3.66
C PRO A 58 -12.25 22.19 -3.47
N GLU A 59 -13.43 22.77 -3.70
CA GLU A 59 -14.72 22.07 -3.67
C GLU A 59 -15.11 21.66 -5.09
N ASP A 60 -14.65 20.48 -5.53
CA ASP A 60 -14.93 19.98 -6.88
C ASP A 60 -16.27 19.23 -6.98
N MET A 61 -16.72 18.61 -5.88
CA MET A 61 -17.97 17.85 -5.83
C MET A 61 -19.19 18.78 -6.07
N PRO A 62 -20.13 18.42 -6.97
CA PRO A 62 -21.31 19.23 -7.21
C PRO A 62 -22.23 19.27 -5.98
N ARG A 63 -22.76 20.46 -5.67
CA ARG A 63 -23.79 20.63 -4.62
C ARG A 63 -25.16 20.10 -5.03
N ASP A 64 -25.46 20.14 -6.32
CA ASP A 64 -26.68 19.56 -6.87
C ASP A 64 -26.48 18.05 -7.08
N LEU A 65 -27.18 17.25 -6.27
CA LEU A 65 -27.14 15.78 -6.34
C LEU A 65 -27.57 15.22 -7.70
N SER A 66 -28.40 15.94 -8.46
CA SER A 66 -28.80 15.49 -9.79
C SER A 66 -27.64 15.49 -10.78
N ALA A 67 -26.59 16.28 -10.52
CA ALA A 67 -25.37 16.35 -11.32
C ALA A 67 -24.30 15.33 -10.87
N LEU A 68 -24.50 14.63 -9.74
CA LEU A 68 -23.46 13.78 -9.14
C LEU A 68 -23.07 12.59 -10.02
N GLN A 69 -24.07 11.93 -10.63
CA GLN A 69 -23.82 10.83 -11.56
C GLN A 69 -23.02 11.31 -12.78
N THR A 70 -23.44 12.40 -13.40
CA THR A 70 -22.75 13.01 -14.55
C THR A 70 -21.32 13.43 -14.20
N PHE A 71 -21.09 13.93 -12.99
CA PHE A 71 -19.76 14.30 -12.50
C PHE A 71 -18.81 13.11 -12.48
N VAL A 72 -19.23 11.96 -11.93
CA VAL A 72 -18.44 10.72 -11.90
C VAL A 72 -18.21 10.15 -13.31
N GLU A 73 -19.24 10.17 -14.17
CA GLU A 73 -19.12 9.72 -15.55
C GLU A 73 -18.14 10.58 -16.36
N GLN A 74 -18.15 11.91 -16.14
CA GLN A 74 -17.22 12.83 -16.80
C GLN A 74 -15.77 12.56 -16.35
N HIS A 75 -15.54 12.35 -15.04
CA HIS A 75 -14.22 11.98 -14.53
C HIS A 75 -13.71 10.71 -15.20
N CYS A 76 -14.53 9.66 -15.28
CA CYS A 76 -14.19 8.41 -15.95
C CYS A 76 -13.84 8.62 -17.43
N ALA A 77 -14.62 9.44 -18.15
CA ALA A 77 -14.37 9.76 -19.55
C ALA A 77 -13.06 10.53 -19.75
N ASP A 78 -12.73 11.43 -18.82
CA ASP A 78 -11.50 12.23 -18.86
C ASP A 78 -10.27 11.37 -18.58
N VAL A 79 -10.34 10.45 -17.62
CA VAL A 79 -9.29 9.47 -17.35
C VAL A 79 -9.08 8.54 -18.55
N ALA A 80 -10.15 8.04 -19.15
CA ALA A 80 -10.08 7.17 -20.33
C ALA A 80 -9.40 7.87 -21.51
N ARG A 81 -9.73 9.16 -21.75
CA ARG A 81 -9.10 9.97 -22.80
C ARG A 81 -7.60 10.18 -22.54
N GLN A 82 -7.23 10.58 -21.31
CA GLN A 82 -5.83 10.76 -20.94
C GLN A 82 -5.02 9.47 -21.06
N TYR A 83 -5.61 8.32 -20.71
CA TYR A 83 -4.96 7.03 -20.87
C TYR A 83 -4.81 6.64 -22.34
N ALA A 84 -5.80 6.91 -23.19
CA ALA A 84 -5.69 6.69 -24.63
C ALA A 84 -4.56 7.53 -25.25
N ASP A 85 -4.43 8.80 -24.83
CA ASP A 85 -3.34 9.68 -25.26
C ASP A 85 -1.98 9.13 -24.82
N TYR A 86 -1.87 8.66 -23.57
CA TYR A 86 -0.68 7.98 -23.07
C TYR A 86 -0.33 6.75 -23.92
N LEU A 87 -1.29 5.86 -24.19
CA LEU A 87 -1.06 4.66 -25.00
C LEU A 87 -0.60 5.00 -26.43
N GLN A 88 -1.16 6.05 -27.03
CA GLN A 88 -0.73 6.52 -28.35
C GLN A 88 0.72 7.02 -28.32
N GLN A 89 1.10 7.82 -27.32
CA GLN A 89 2.49 8.25 -27.13
C GLN A 89 3.45 7.06 -26.95
N ARG A 90 3.04 6.03 -26.19
CA ARG A 90 3.83 4.79 -26.02
C ARG A 90 3.99 4.03 -27.34
N LYS A 91 2.93 3.94 -28.14
CA LYS A 91 2.93 3.31 -29.47
C LYS A 91 3.86 4.04 -30.45
N ASP A 92 3.94 5.36 -30.34
CA ASP A 92 4.84 6.20 -31.15
C ASP A 92 6.30 6.17 -30.67
N GLY A 93 6.63 5.34 -29.69
CA GLY A 93 7.99 5.15 -29.19
C GLY A 93 8.40 6.14 -28.10
N GLY A 94 7.46 6.88 -27.51
CA GLY A 94 7.70 7.71 -26.33
C GLY A 94 8.27 6.92 -25.14
N PRO A 95 8.88 7.58 -24.14
CA PRO A 95 9.39 6.94 -22.92
C PRO A 95 8.26 6.63 -21.92
N ARG A 96 8.58 5.87 -20.87
CA ARG A 96 7.67 5.66 -19.75
C ARG A 96 7.46 7.01 -19.06
N GLN A 97 6.24 7.27 -18.59
CA GLN A 97 5.88 8.53 -17.93
C GLN A 97 6.13 8.47 -16.42
N PHE A 98 5.92 7.31 -15.78
CA PHE A 98 6.03 7.20 -14.34
C PHE A 98 7.37 6.60 -13.91
N PHE A 99 7.69 5.39 -14.38
CA PHE A 99 8.83 4.65 -13.89
C PHE A 99 9.97 4.66 -14.90
N THR A 100 11.10 5.25 -14.53
CA THR A 100 12.30 5.31 -15.37
C THR A 100 13.03 3.97 -15.44
N ASN A 101 13.01 3.19 -14.35
CA ASN A 101 13.62 1.85 -14.23
C ASN A 101 12.88 1.01 -13.19
N LYS A 102 13.37 -0.19 -12.90
CA LYS A 102 12.69 -1.12 -12.00
C LYS A 102 12.80 -0.67 -10.55
N ALA A 103 13.95 -0.15 -10.13
CA ALA A 103 14.14 0.40 -8.80
C ALA A 103 13.15 1.54 -8.50
N HIS A 104 12.88 2.41 -9.47
CA HIS A 104 11.87 3.46 -9.34
C HIS A 104 10.47 2.89 -9.06
N ALA A 105 10.04 1.88 -9.82
CA ALA A 105 8.75 1.25 -9.56
C ALA A 105 8.69 0.61 -8.16
N LEU A 106 9.76 -0.10 -7.74
CA LEU A 106 9.82 -0.71 -6.42
C LEU A 106 9.80 0.32 -5.28
N PHE A 107 10.48 1.47 -5.46
CA PHE A 107 10.40 2.61 -4.55
C PHE A 107 8.96 3.08 -4.37
N PHE A 108 8.24 3.28 -5.48
CA PHE A 108 6.85 3.72 -5.42
C PHE A 108 5.96 2.70 -4.69
N LEU A 109 6.08 1.42 -5.02
CA LEU A 109 5.31 0.35 -4.35
C LEU A 109 5.55 0.31 -2.83
N GLN A 110 6.80 0.50 -2.40
CA GLN A 110 7.12 0.57 -0.99
C GLN A 110 6.56 1.85 -0.34
N ALA A 111 6.68 2.99 -1.01
CA ALA A 111 6.25 4.29 -0.48
C ALA A 111 4.73 4.39 -0.27
N VAL A 112 3.92 3.73 -1.09
CA VAL A 112 2.45 3.73 -0.95
C VAL A 112 1.91 2.57 -0.11
N ALA A 113 2.78 1.71 0.40
CA ALA A 113 2.37 0.55 1.18
C ALA A 113 1.46 0.89 2.39
N PRO A 114 1.68 1.96 3.17
CA PRO A 114 0.79 2.26 4.30
C PRO A 114 -0.67 2.40 3.91
N THR A 115 -0.97 3.04 2.78
CA THR A 115 -2.33 3.19 2.24
C THR A 115 -2.85 1.87 1.69
N LYS A 116 -2.05 1.18 0.87
CA LYS A 116 -2.48 -0.02 0.13
C LYS A 116 -2.61 -1.27 1.01
N LEU A 117 -2.01 -1.26 2.20
CA LEU A 117 -2.12 -2.35 3.19
C LEU A 117 -3.35 -2.24 4.09
N VAL A 118 -4.13 -1.16 4.00
CA VAL A 118 -5.39 -0.97 4.75
C VAL A 118 -6.55 -0.62 3.82
N ASP A 119 -6.44 -1.01 2.56
CA ASP A 119 -7.44 -0.73 1.53
C ASP A 119 -8.85 -1.20 1.94
N GLY A 120 -9.85 -0.39 1.64
CA GLY A 120 -11.23 -0.55 2.10
C GLY A 120 -11.51 -0.18 3.57
N ALA A 121 -10.50 0.05 4.43
CA ALA A 121 -10.71 0.15 5.89
C ALA A 121 -11.67 1.26 6.33
N TRP A 122 -11.89 2.30 5.53
CA TRP A 122 -12.84 3.38 5.84
C TRP A 122 -14.28 2.89 5.95
N LEU A 123 -14.62 1.73 5.36
CA LEU A 123 -15.96 1.14 5.40
C LEU A 123 -16.15 0.13 6.53
N TYR A 124 -15.08 -0.22 7.25
CA TYR A 124 -15.10 -1.25 8.29
C TYR A 124 -16.23 -1.05 9.31
N GLY A 125 -16.37 0.18 9.82
CA GLY A 125 -17.36 0.49 10.85
C GLY A 125 -18.81 0.32 10.39
N LEU A 126 -19.05 0.30 9.07
CA LEU A 126 -20.39 0.14 8.49
C LEU A 126 -20.90 -1.30 8.56
N LEU A 127 -20.04 -2.28 8.80
CA LEU A 127 -20.44 -3.69 8.94
C LEU A 127 -21.48 -3.90 10.05
N ARG A 128 -21.56 -3.02 11.06
CA ARG A 128 -22.58 -3.09 12.11
C ARG A 128 -24.00 -2.82 11.61
N HIS A 129 -24.12 -2.14 10.46
CA HIS A 129 -25.37 -1.77 9.81
C HIS A 129 -25.83 -2.81 8.77
N TRP A 130 -25.34 -4.05 8.86
CA TRP A 130 -25.59 -5.12 7.89
C TRP A 130 -27.06 -5.47 7.65
N HIS A 131 -27.94 -5.16 8.60
CA HIS A 131 -29.40 -5.31 8.53
C HIS A 131 -30.10 -4.16 7.79
N ASP A 132 -29.46 -3.00 7.66
CA ASP A 132 -30.07 -1.83 7.03
C ASP A 132 -29.77 -1.82 5.52
N PRO A 133 -30.80 -1.96 4.65
CA PRO A 133 -30.61 -2.05 3.21
C PRO A 133 -30.00 -0.78 2.59
N ARG A 134 -30.05 0.37 3.29
CA ARG A 134 -29.41 1.61 2.81
C ARG A 134 -27.89 1.54 2.81
N PHE A 135 -27.30 0.67 3.64
CA PHE A 135 -25.85 0.48 3.73
C PHE A 135 -25.35 -0.62 2.79
N GLU A 136 -26.24 -1.27 2.04
CA GLU A 136 -25.89 -2.43 1.23
C GLU A 136 -24.77 -2.16 0.23
N GLY A 137 -24.85 -1.04 -0.50
CA GLY A 137 -23.85 -0.67 -1.50
C GLY A 137 -22.45 -0.56 -0.89
N LEU A 138 -22.34 0.16 0.23
CA LEU A 138 -21.08 0.36 0.96
C LEU A 138 -20.54 -0.94 1.57
N ILE A 139 -21.41 -1.76 2.18
CA ILE A 139 -20.99 -3.05 2.75
C ILE A 139 -20.53 -4.02 1.67
N CYS A 140 -21.24 -4.09 0.53
CA CYS A 140 -20.82 -4.90 -0.61
C CYS A 140 -19.48 -4.44 -1.16
N THR A 141 -19.28 -3.14 -1.37
CA THR A 141 -17.99 -2.59 -1.77
C THR A 141 -16.89 -3.05 -0.81
N TYR A 142 -17.08 -2.89 0.50
CA TYR A 142 -16.09 -3.36 1.46
C TYR A 142 -15.81 -4.87 1.35
N LEU A 143 -16.84 -5.71 1.28
CA LEU A 143 -16.65 -7.16 1.17
C LEU A 143 -15.91 -7.56 -0.11
N GLU A 144 -16.14 -6.85 -1.22
CA GLU A 144 -15.41 -7.00 -2.49
C GLU A 144 -13.92 -6.60 -2.33
N GLU A 145 -13.58 -5.54 -1.57
CA GLU A 145 -12.20 -5.18 -1.20
C GLU A 145 -11.51 -6.29 -0.37
N LEU A 146 -12.27 -6.93 0.51
CA LEU A 146 -11.84 -8.13 1.25
C LEU A 146 -11.72 -9.37 0.35
N GLY A 147 -12.02 -9.25 -0.94
CA GLY A 147 -12.02 -10.31 -1.94
C GLY A 147 -13.11 -11.34 -1.72
N ASP A 148 -14.21 -11.01 -1.04
CA ASP A 148 -15.24 -11.94 -0.57
C ASP A 148 -14.66 -13.11 0.26
N GLY A 149 -13.50 -12.88 0.90
CA GLY A 149 -12.74 -13.89 1.60
C GLY A 149 -11.95 -14.85 0.69
N ASN A 150 -11.88 -14.60 -0.61
CA ASN A 150 -10.95 -15.26 -1.53
C ASN A 150 -9.58 -14.54 -1.47
N PRO A 151 -8.50 -15.21 -1.03
CA PRO A 151 -7.17 -14.59 -0.96
C PRO A 151 -6.63 -14.15 -2.33
N ALA A 152 -7.10 -14.74 -3.43
CA ALA A 152 -6.70 -14.33 -4.77
C ALA A 152 -7.38 -13.03 -5.24
N GLN A 153 -8.39 -12.55 -4.52
CA GLN A 153 -9.12 -11.32 -4.79
C GLN A 153 -9.01 -10.31 -3.65
N ASN A 154 -8.50 -10.69 -2.48
CA ASN A 154 -8.34 -9.78 -1.34
C ASN A 154 -7.21 -8.77 -1.60
N HIS A 155 -7.54 -7.48 -1.55
CA HIS A 155 -6.65 -6.39 -1.96
C HIS A 155 -5.35 -6.37 -1.15
N VAL A 156 -5.46 -6.52 0.16
CA VAL A 156 -4.30 -6.51 1.08
C VAL A 156 -3.45 -7.77 0.94
N VAL A 157 -4.04 -8.95 0.73
CA VAL A 157 -3.29 -10.19 0.44
C VAL A 157 -2.49 -10.05 -0.85
N ILE A 158 -3.13 -9.54 -1.91
CA ILE A 158 -2.48 -9.32 -3.21
C ILE A 158 -1.32 -8.33 -3.06
N TYR A 159 -1.53 -7.20 -2.36
CA TYR A 159 -0.48 -6.20 -2.19
C TYR A 159 0.69 -6.70 -1.31
N ARG A 160 0.40 -7.41 -0.21
CA ARG A 160 1.43 -8.04 0.63
C ARG A 160 2.29 -9.03 -0.17
N LYS A 161 1.66 -9.83 -1.02
CA LYS A 161 2.37 -10.75 -1.91
C LYS A 161 3.28 -10.00 -2.89
N LEU A 162 2.79 -8.93 -3.52
CA LEU A 162 3.59 -8.09 -4.41
C LEU A 162 4.83 -7.52 -3.71
N LEU A 163 4.67 -6.99 -2.49
CA LEU A 163 5.79 -6.49 -1.69
C LEU A 163 6.77 -7.62 -1.31
N ALA A 164 6.27 -8.79 -0.91
CA ALA A 164 7.09 -9.94 -0.53
C ALA A 164 7.94 -10.46 -1.69
N GLU A 165 7.35 -10.59 -2.89
CA GLU A 165 8.05 -11.07 -4.09
C GLU A 165 9.24 -10.20 -4.48
N HIS A 166 9.23 -8.92 -4.09
CA HIS A 166 10.30 -7.96 -4.33
C HIS A 166 11.10 -7.58 -3.08
N GLY A 167 10.90 -8.27 -1.95
CA GLY A 167 11.63 -8.03 -0.72
C GLY A 167 11.44 -6.61 -0.15
N LEU A 168 10.23 -6.06 -0.27
CA LEU A 168 9.89 -4.69 0.14
C LEU A 168 9.29 -4.58 1.55
N LEU A 169 8.98 -5.72 2.20
CA LEU A 169 8.29 -5.76 3.50
C LEU A 169 9.18 -5.42 4.71
N ASP A 170 10.50 -5.61 4.60
CA ASP A 170 11.42 -5.51 5.74
C ASP A 170 12.19 -4.17 5.76
N ASN A 171 12.22 -3.52 6.94
CA ASN A 171 13.16 -2.43 7.31
C ASN A 171 13.19 -1.19 6.40
N ALA A 172 12.11 -0.93 5.67
CA ALA A 172 11.96 0.29 4.88
C ALA A 172 11.77 1.51 5.78
N PHE A 173 12.63 2.52 5.61
CA PHE A 173 12.31 3.85 6.14
C PHE A 173 11.26 4.48 5.22
N ILE A 174 10.03 4.59 5.71
CA ILE A 174 8.94 5.27 5.02
C ILE A 174 8.74 6.63 5.72
N PRO A 175 8.83 7.77 5.00
CA PRO A 175 8.55 9.09 5.55
C PRO A 175 7.17 9.16 6.21
N ASP A 176 7.08 9.91 7.31
CA ASP A 176 5.88 9.96 8.16
C ASP A 176 4.63 10.41 7.39
N GLU A 177 4.76 11.36 6.48
CA GLU A 177 3.68 11.89 5.64
C GLU A 177 3.04 10.84 4.72
N ARG A 178 3.74 9.73 4.43
CA ARG A 178 3.20 8.63 3.61
C ARG A 178 2.14 7.81 4.34
N TYR A 179 2.05 7.93 5.66
CA TYR A 179 1.06 7.24 6.46
C TYR A 179 -0.30 7.95 6.50
N LEU A 180 -0.40 9.19 6.00
CA LEU A 180 -1.60 10.04 6.13
C LEU A 180 -2.86 9.37 5.58
N GLN A 181 -2.81 8.92 4.33
CA GLN A 181 -3.97 8.32 3.67
C GLN A 181 -4.38 7.00 4.35
N GLY A 182 -3.42 6.15 4.72
CA GLY A 182 -3.72 4.94 5.50
C GLY A 182 -4.33 5.25 6.87
N ALA A 183 -3.85 6.30 7.56
CA ALA A 183 -4.38 6.69 8.86
C ALA A 183 -5.81 7.26 8.75
N LEU A 184 -6.09 8.02 7.69
CA LEU A 184 -7.44 8.51 7.37
C LEU A 184 -8.41 7.35 7.18
N GLN A 185 -8.05 6.35 6.37
CA GLN A 185 -8.89 5.18 6.12
C GLN A 185 -9.23 4.44 7.43
N LEU A 186 -8.23 4.19 8.26
CA LEU A 186 -8.44 3.52 9.55
C LEU A 186 -9.33 4.37 10.47
N ALA A 187 -9.06 5.68 10.59
CA ALA A 187 -9.81 6.56 11.47
C ALA A 187 -11.30 6.65 11.06
N LEU A 188 -11.58 6.79 9.76
CA LEU A 188 -12.93 6.75 9.19
C LEU A 188 -13.64 5.43 9.53
N GLY A 189 -12.92 4.31 9.41
CA GLY A 189 -13.45 2.98 9.73
C GLY A 189 -13.87 2.83 11.19
N TYR A 190 -13.09 3.35 12.14
CA TYR A 190 -13.45 3.27 13.56
C TYR A 190 -14.51 4.29 13.99
N CYS A 191 -14.57 5.44 13.32
CA CYS A 191 -15.45 6.57 13.68
C CYS A 191 -16.68 6.71 12.76
N SER A 192 -17.04 5.66 12.03
CA SER A 192 -18.04 5.71 10.96
C SER A 192 -19.43 6.22 11.37
N ASP A 193 -19.86 5.98 12.62
CA ASP A 193 -21.19 6.40 13.08
C ASP A 193 -21.26 7.91 13.28
N ASP A 194 -20.22 8.51 13.85
CA ASP A 194 -20.14 9.95 14.10
C ASP A 194 -19.78 10.73 12.83
N PHE A 195 -19.05 10.09 11.90
CA PHE A 195 -18.52 10.67 10.66
C PHE A 195 -19.14 10.05 9.39
N LEU A 196 -20.38 9.55 9.47
CA LEU A 196 -21.01 8.84 8.35
C LEU A 196 -21.01 9.64 7.03
N PRO A 197 -21.41 10.93 6.99
CA PRO A 197 -21.34 11.70 5.76
C PRO A 197 -19.92 11.82 5.20
N GLU A 198 -18.91 12.00 6.06
CA GLU A 198 -17.50 12.05 5.64
C GLU A 198 -17.01 10.71 5.09
N VAL A 199 -17.42 9.59 5.68
CA VAL A 199 -17.14 8.23 5.16
C VAL A 199 -17.71 8.06 3.76
N ILE A 200 -18.97 8.46 3.55
CA ILE A 200 -19.64 8.40 2.25
C ILE A 200 -18.90 9.28 1.22
N GLY A 201 -18.50 10.48 1.63
CA GLY A 201 -17.71 11.40 0.80
C GLY A 201 -16.35 10.82 0.41
N TYR A 202 -15.62 10.28 1.39
CA TYR A 202 -14.32 9.64 1.15
C TYR A 202 -14.47 8.48 0.16
N ASN A 203 -15.46 7.62 0.38
CA ASN A 203 -15.79 6.51 -0.52
C ASN A 203 -16.07 7.00 -1.95
N LEU A 204 -16.89 8.04 -2.11
CA LEU A 204 -17.19 8.61 -3.43
C LEU A 204 -15.93 9.09 -4.18
N GLY A 205 -14.96 9.66 -3.48
CA GLY A 205 -13.70 10.07 -4.08
C GLY A 205 -12.76 8.89 -4.37
N TYR A 206 -12.65 7.95 -3.44
CA TYR A 206 -11.70 6.82 -3.53
C TYR A 206 -12.07 5.85 -4.66
N GLU A 207 -13.36 5.56 -4.81
CA GLU A 207 -13.89 4.60 -5.79
C GLU A 207 -13.88 5.11 -7.24
N GLN A 208 -13.42 6.34 -7.48
CA GLN A 208 -13.21 6.85 -8.83
C GLN A 208 -11.83 6.46 -9.33
N LEU A 209 -11.78 5.63 -10.37
CA LEU A 209 -10.54 5.11 -10.95
C LEU A 209 -9.55 6.24 -11.34
N PRO A 210 -8.43 6.43 -10.62
CA PRO A 210 -7.48 7.47 -10.95
C PRO A 210 -6.56 7.03 -12.11
N LEU A 211 -6.22 7.98 -12.99
CA LEU A 211 -5.35 7.74 -14.17
C LEU A 211 -4.06 7.00 -13.81
N HIS A 212 -3.52 7.25 -12.63
CA HIS A 212 -2.24 6.68 -12.26
C HIS A 212 -2.28 5.14 -12.17
N LEU A 213 -3.42 4.52 -11.79
CA LEU A 213 -3.49 3.05 -11.68
C LEU A 213 -3.34 2.40 -13.06
N LEU A 214 -3.92 3.00 -14.10
CA LEU A 214 -3.83 2.55 -15.49
C LEU A 214 -2.39 2.62 -16.04
N ILE A 215 -1.72 3.76 -15.82
CA ILE A 215 -0.33 3.95 -16.26
C ILE A 215 0.62 3.05 -15.44
N SER A 216 0.45 2.98 -14.11
CA SER A 216 1.25 2.11 -13.25
C SER A 216 1.11 0.65 -13.67
N ALA A 217 -0.10 0.14 -13.89
CA ALA A 217 -0.32 -1.23 -14.34
C ALA A 217 0.42 -1.54 -15.67
N TYR A 218 0.34 -0.61 -16.63
CA TYR A 218 1.01 -0.74 -17.91
C TYR A 218 2.55 -0.79 -17.76
N GLU A 219 3.13 0.14 -17.01
CA GLU A 219 4.58 0.26 -16.87
C GLU A 219 5.20 -0.78 -15.93
N LEU A 220 4.48 -1.23 -14.89
CA LEU A 220 4.90 -2.35 -14.04
C LEU A 220 5.05 -3.63 -14.87
N SER A 221 4.09 -3.88 -15.78
CA SER A 221 4.16 -5.02 -16.70
C SER A 221 5.40 -4.97 -17.58
N GLU A 222 5.73 -3.81 -18.15
CA GLU A 222 6.95 -3.60 -18.94
C GLU A 222 8.23 -3.86 -18.13
N LEU A 223 8.20 -3.54 -16.84
CA LEU A 223 9.30 -3.74 -15.88
C LEU A 223 9.38 -5.16 -15.31
N GLY A 224 8.48 -6.06 -15.73
CA GLY A 224 8.42 -7.42 -15.21
C GLY A 224 8.05 -7.47 -13.72
N ILE A 225 7.19 -6.55 -13.28
CA ILE A 225 6.53 -6.54 -11.98
C ILE A 225 5.06 -6.89 -12.19
N ASP A 226 4.49 -7.73 -11.30
CA ASP A 226 3.08 -8.11 -11.40
C ASP A 226 2.16 -6.89 -11.15
N PRO A 227 1.35 -6.45 -12.14
CA PRO A 227 0.48 -5.30 -12.00
C PRO A 227 -0.86 -5.63 -11.33
N TYR A 228 -1.09 -6.89 -10.92
CA TYR A 228 -2.44 -7.39 -10.68
C TYR A 228 -3.28 -6.54 -9.71
N TYR A 229 -2.70 -6.10 -8.60
CA TYR A 229 -3.35 -5.19 -7.64
C TYR A 229 -3.93 -3.93 -8.33
N PHE A 230 -3.17 -3.32 -9.24
CA PHE A 230 -3.57 -2.11 -9.96
C PHE A 230 -4.62 -2.41 -11.04
N THR A 231 -4.50 -3.54 -11.73
CA THR A 231 -5.46 -3.94 -12.77
C THR A 231 -6.81 -4.37 -12.21
N LEU A 232 -6.86 -4.85 -10.97
CA LEU A 232 -8.09 -5.28 -10.31
C LEU A 232 -9.09 -4.11 -10.24
N HIS A 233 -8.64 -2.98 -9.69
CA HIS A 233 -9.36 -1.70 -9.57
C HIS A 233 -9.92 -1.19 -10.91
N VAL A 234 -9.20 -1.38 -12.03
CA VAL A 234 -9.67 -0.98 -13.36
C VAL A 234 -11.02 -1.61 -13.72
N THR A 235 -11.30 -2.81 -13.22
CA THR A 235 -12.54 -3.54 -13.52
C THR A 235 -13.64 -3.28 -12.50
N ILE A 236 -13.30 -3.27 -11.20
CA ILE A 236 -14.29 -3.18 -10.11
C ILE A 236 -14.75 -1.73 -9.87
N ASP A 237 -13.92 -0.72 -10.14
CA ASP A 237 -14.20 0.71 -9.90
C ASP A 237 -14.98 1.37 -11.06
N ASN A 238 -15.58 0.58 -11.95
CA ASN A 238 -16.22 1.13 -13.15
C ASN A 238 -17.48 1.95 -12.82
N ALA A 239 -17.70 3.05 -13.55
CA ALA A 239 -18.84 3.95 -13.36
C ALA A 239 -20.20 3.38 -13.80
N SER A 240 -20.24 2.17 -14.39
CA SER A 240 -21.48 1.59 -14.92
C SER A 240 -22.23 0.71 -13.92
N THR A 241 -21.54 -0.23 -13.28
CA THR A 241 -22.10 -1.17 -12.29
C THR A 241 -21.14 -1.44 -11.13
N GLY A 242 -19.95 -0.86 -11.20
CA GLY A 242 -18.88 -1.01 -10.23
C GLY A 242 -19.03 -0.07 -9.03
N HIS A 243 -17.94 0.04 -8.28
CA HIS A 243 -17.90 0.77 -7.01
C HIS A 243 -18.20 2.26 -7.17
N ALA A 244 -17.69 2.90 -8.23
CA ALA A 244 -18.01 4.30 -8.53
C ALA A 244 -19.53 4.56 -8.63
N GLN A 245 -20.30 3.67 -9.26
CA GLN A 245 -21.76 3.80 -9.32
C GLN A 245 -22.40 3.54 -7.96
N LYS A 246 -21.98 2.49 -7.24
CA LYS A 246 -22.47 2.16 -5.90
C LYS A 246 -22.24 3.32 -4.92
N ALA A 247 -21.12 4.03 -5.06
CA ALA A 247 -20.80 5.21 -4.24
C ALA A 247 -21.82 6.35 -4.47
N VAL A 248 -22.15 6.67 -5.73
CA VAL A 248 -23.20 7.66 -6.05
C VAL A 248 -24.55 7.23 -5.46
N GLN A 249 -24.94 5.97 -5.64
CA GLN A 249 -26.19 5.44 -5.09
C GLN A 249 -26.23 5.53 -3.56
N SER A 250 -25.11 5.28 -2.88
CA SER A 250 -25.00 5.34 -1.43
C SER A 250 -25.21 6.76 -0.89
N VAL A 251 -24.70 7.79 -1.58
CA VAL A 251 -24.99 9.20 -1.25
C VAL A 251 -26.50 9.47 -1.30
N LEU A 252 -27.18 8.98 -2.34
CA LEU A 252 -28.62 9.21 -2.53
C LEU A 252 -29.47 8.43 -1.52
N GLN A 253 -29.09 7.18 -1.21
CA GLN A 253 -29.83 6.29 -0.29
C GLN A 253 -29.71 6.72 1.17
N LEU A 254 -28.58 7.30 1.56
CA LEU A 254 -28.32 7.75 2.93
C LEU A 254 -28.63 9.24 3.16
N LEU A 255 -29.12 9.95 2.13
CA LEU A 255 -29.57 11.33 2.25
C LEU A 255 -30.69 11.44 3.31
N PRO A 256 -30.57 12.35 4.31
CA PRO A 256 -31.60 12.50 5.33
C PRO A 256 -32.96 12.93 4.75
N VAL A 257 -34.04 12.25 5.15
CA VAL A 257 -35.41 12.59 4.71
C VAL A 257 -35.89 13.86 5.39
N GLU A 258 -35.80 13.92 6.72
CA GLU A 258 -36.26 15.03 7.57
C GLU A 258 -35.12 15.82 8.23
N GLY A 259 -33.87 15.33 8.11
CA GLY A 259 -32.69 15.95 8.70
C GLY A 259 -32.11 17.09 7.85
N ASP A 260 -31.06 17.73 8.36
CA ASP A 260 -30.35 18.80 7.67
C ASP A 260 -29.57 18.25 6.46
N ARG A 261 -30.16 18.38 5.27
CA ARG A 261 -29.55 17.94 4.01
C ARG A 261 -28.37 18.83 3.60
N GLU A 262 -28.38 20.11 3.97
CA GLU A 262 -27.29 21.02 3.61
C GLU A 262 -26.04 20.66 4.42
N ASP A 263 -26.18 20.42 5.73
CA ASP A 263 -25.06 19.95 6.55
C ASP A 263 -24.57 18.57 6.11
N PHE A 264 -25.47 17.65 5.80
CA PHE A 264 -25.10 16.34 5.26
C PHE A 264 -24.24 16.47 4.00
N LEU A 265 -24.68 17.25 3.00
CA LEU A 265 -23.93 17.44 1.75
C LEU A 265 -22.61 18.18 1.96
N ARG A 266 -22.59 19.17 2.87
CA ARG A 266 -21.35 19.86 3.26
C ARG A 266 -20.33 18.87 3.82
N ARG A 267 -20.76 17.94 4.68
CA ARG A 267 -19.90 16.92 5.28
C ARG A 267 -19.47 15.84 4.29
N VAL A 268 -20.36 15.42 3.36
CA VAL A 268 -19.99 14.56 2.23
C VAL A 268 -18.90 15.23 1.37
N ALA A 269 -19.05 16.52 1.05
CA ALA A 269 -18.05 17.25 0.28
C ALA A 269 -16.71 17.40 1.03
N LEU A 270 -16.72 17.53 2.37
CA LEU A 270 -15.50 17.51 3.17
C LEU A 270 -14.83 16.12 3.18
N GLY A 271 -15.63 15.06 3.33
CA GLY A 271 -15.15 13.68 3.24
C GLY A 271 -14.51 13.38 1.88
N TYR A 272 -15.12 13.87 0.80
CA TYR A 272 -14.58 13.75 -0.56
C TYR A 272 -13.17 14.34 -0.66
N ARG A 273 -12.97 15.56 -0.14
CA ARG A 273 -11.69 16.28 -0.17
C ARG A 273 -10.57 15.61 0.63
N LEU A 274 -10.89 14.73 1.59
CA LEU A 274 -9.87 13.96 2.31
C LEU A 274 -9.02 13.09 1.36
N ASN A 275 -9.54 12.71 0.19
CA ASN A 275 -8.78 11.97 -0.83
C ASN A 275 -7.59 12.77 -1.39
N ASP A 276 -7.69 14.10 -1.38
CA ASP A 276 -6.69 15.01 -1.93
C ASP A 276 -5.71 15.56 -0.87
N LEU A 277 -5.84 15.11 0.39
CA LEU A 277 -4.89 15.46 1.45
C LEU A 277 -3.56 14.70 1.32
N GLY A 278 -2.48 15.41 1.60
CA GLY A 278 -1.12 14.86 1.56
C GLY A 278 -0.54 14.77 0.15
N GLN A 279 0.43 13.88 -0.02
CA GLN A 279 1.12 13.72 -1.29
C GLN A 279 0.41 12.66 -2.15
N GLY A 280 -0.15 13.07 -3.30
CA GLY A 280 -0.74 12.14 -4.26
C GLY A 280 0.30 11.25 -4.95
N SER A 281 -0.13 10.09 -5.47
CA SER A 281 0.73 9.07 -6.08
C SER A 281 1.73 9.63 -7.10
N ARG A 282 1.32 10.60 -7.91
CA ARG A 282 2.19 11.23 -8.91
C ARG A 282 3.38 11.96 -8.28
N THR A 283 3.16 12.72 -7.22
CA THR A 283 4.24 13.40 -6.47
C THR A 283 5.22 12.39 -5.88
N ILE A 284 4.72 11.24 -5.41
CA ILE A 284 5.56 10.16 -4.88
C ILE A 284 6.46 9.61 -5.97
N ILE A 285 5.89 9.29 -7.13
CA ILE A 285 6.62 8.81 -8.30
C ILE A 285 7.69 9.83 -8.69
N GLU A 286 7.32 11.10 -8.87
CA GLU A 286 8.25 12.15 -9.29
C GLU A 286 9.37 12.43 -8.25
N SER A 287 9.20 12.02 -6.98
CA SER A 287 10.20 12.20 -5.93
C SER A 287 11.39 11.22 -5.98
N PHE A 288 11.33 10.18 -6.81
CA PHE A 288 12.38 9.15 -6.85
C PHE A 288 13.72 9.71 -7.35
N ASN A 289 14.77 9.53 -6.55
CA ASN A 289 16.15 9.80 -6.92
C ASN A 289 17.01 8.55 -6.72
N LEU A 290 17.35 7.88 -7.82
CA LEU A 290 18.13 6.63 -7.79
C LEU A 290 19.45 6.75 -7.00
N TYR A 291 20.18 7.85 -7.17
CA TYR A 291 21.46 8.03 -6.48
C TYR A 291 21.26 8.33 -4.99
N GLY A 292 20.24 9.12 -4.65
CA GLY A 292 19.85 9.37 -3.26
C GLY A 292 19.43 8.09 -2.53
N GLU A 293 18.61 7.26 -3.18
CA GLU A 293 18.19 5.95 -2.66
C GLU A 293 19.37 4.99 -2.47
N LEU A 294 20.31 4.97 -3.42
CA LEU A 294 21.55 4.21 -3.32
C LEU A 294 22.39 4.63 -2.12
N LEU A 295 22.60 5.94 -1.92
CA LEU A 295 23.36 6.47 -0.79
C LEU A 295 22.67 6.15 0.54
N SER A 296 21.35 6.34 0.61
CA SER A 296 20.55 6.05 1.80
C SER A 296 20.62 4.56 2.17
N MET A 297 20.60 3.67 1.17
CA MET A 297 20.80 2.24 1.36
C MET A 297 22.19 1.92 1.94
N LEU A 298 23.25 2.51 1.38
CA LEU A 298 24.60 2.31 1.88
C LEU A 298 24.77 2.87 3.30
N GLU A 299 24.16 4.01 3.59
CA GLU A 299 24.15 4.61 4.92
C GLU A 299 23.51 3.69 5.97
N ARG A 300 22.37 3.06 5.67
CA ARG A 300 21.72 2.09 6.58
C ARG A 300 22.60 0.87 6.86
N LYS A 301 23.39 0.41 5.88
CA LYS A 301 24.30 -0.74 6.04
C LYS A 301 25.62 -0.37 6.71
N ARG A 302 26.02 0.89 6.60
CA ARG A 302 27.32 1.42 7.03
C ARG A 302 27.68 1.06 8.48
N PRO A 303 26.80 1.21 9.51
CA PRO A 303 27.16 0.92 10.90
C PRO A 303 27.67 -0.50 11.12
N PHE A 304 27.18 -1.46 10.34
CA PHE A 304 27.57 -2.86 10.40
C PHE A 304 28.75 -3.16 9.45
N GLY A 305 28.67 -2.67 8.21
CA GLY A 305 29.65 -2.93 7.16
C GLY A 305 31.04 -2.37 7.44
N GLN A 306 31.14 -1.25 8.18
CA GLN A 306 32.41 -0.56 8.48
C GLN A 306 33.42 -1.38 9.31
N HIS A 307 33.05 -2.58 9.77
CA HIS A 307 33.92 -3.44 10.58
C HIS A 307 34.22 -4.80 9.91
N MET A 308 33.70 -5.05 8.71
CA MET A 308 33.65 -6.40 8.13
C MET A 308 34.71 -6.66 7.06
N HIS A 309 35.49 -5.66 6.66
CA HIS A 309 36.46 -5.81 5.56
C HIS A 309 37.91 -5.84 6.06
N SER A 310 38.75 -6.68 5.45
CA SER A 310 40.20 -6.67 5.67
C SER A 310 40.87 -5.44 5.03
N ASP A 311 42.01 -5.02 5.58
CA ASP A 311 42.77 -3.86 5.09
C ASP A 311 43.46 -4.05 3.73
N PHE A 312 43.38 -5.25 3.13
CA PHE A 312 43.95 -5.58 1.83
C PHE A 312 43.25 -4.84 0.67
N CYS A 313 41.94 -4.59 0.78
CA CYS A 313 41.20 -3.88 -0.24
C CYS A 313 41.21 -2.37 0.04
N ARG A 314 41.86 -1.60 -0.84
CA ARG A 314 41.96 -0.14 -0.73
C ARG A 314 41.54 0.57 -2.01
N PHE A 315 40.85 1.69 -1.86
CA PHE A 315 40.50 2.61 -2.94
C PHE A 315 41.08 3.98 -2.57
N GLU A 316 41.89 4.55 -3.48
CA GLU A 316 42.56 5.84 -3.28
C GLU A 316 43.29 5.94 -1.91
N GLY A 317 44.00 4.86 -1.54
CA GLY A 317 44.77 4.77 -0.29
C GLY A 317 43.97 4.41 0.97
N ARG A 318 42.63 4.45 0.92
CA ARG A 318 41.74 4.21 2.07
C ARG A 318 41.13 2.81 2.02
N THR A 319 40.95 2.16 3.18
CA THR A 319 40.28 0.85 3.27
C THR A 319 38.76 0.99 3.12
N VAL A 320 38.06 -0.10 2.80
CA VAL A 320 36.57 -0.09 2.75
C VAL A 320 35.98 0.34 4.10
N ASN A 321 36.52 -0.16 5.22
CA ASN A 321 36.09 0.25 6.56
C ASN A 321 36.25 1.76 6.80
N GLN A 322 37.34 2.36 6.30
CA GLN A 322 37.55 3.81 6.38
C GLN A 322 36.54 4.59 5.53
N TRP A 323 36.22 4.11 4.32
CA TRP A 323 35.17 4.70 3.47
C TRP A 323 33.78 4.62 4.10
N LEU A 324 33.49 3.53 4.81
CA LEU A 324 32.24 3.33 5.54
C LEU A 324 32.26 3.98 6.93
N SER A 325 33.27 4.75 7.32
CA SER A 325 33.32 5.30 8.68
C SER A 325 32.34 6.47 8.91
N SER A 326 31.89 7.13 7.83
CA SER A 326 31.04 8.33 7.89
C SER A 326 30.16 8.45 6.64
N PRO A 327 28.90 8.91 6.74
CA PRO A 327 27.99 9.01 5.60
C PRO A 327 28.49 9.97 4.51
N GLU A 328 29.20 11.05 4.87
CA GLU A 328 29.72 12.07 3.94
C GLU A 328 30.74 11.50 2.94
N GLN A 329 31.27 10.32 3.23
CA GLN A 329 32.28 9.68 2.40
C GLN A 329 31.70 8.71 1.36
N LEU A 330 30.43 8.32 1.50
CA LEU A 330 29.79 7.35 0.61
C LEU A 330 29.80 7.80 -0.87
N PRO A 331 29.55 9.08 -1.20
CA PRO A 331 29.68 9.55 -2.58
C PRO A 331 31.11 9.36 -3.12
N GLY A 332 32.12 9.75 -2.32
CA GLY A 332 33.52 9.58 -2.69
C GLY A 332 33.93 8.12 -2.83
N PHE A 333 33.36 7.23 -2.01
CA PHE A 333 33.62 5.80 -2.11
C PHE A 333 33.10 5.20 -3.42
N LEU A 334 31.88 5.55 -3.83
CA LEU A 334 31.31 5.14 -5.11
C LEU A 334 32.17 5.63 -6.29
N SER A 335 32.56 6.92 -6.27
CA SER A 335 33.47 7.48 -7.28
C SER A 335 34.83 6.76 -7.31
N ALA A 336 35.42 6.46 -6.17
CA ALA A 336 36.70 5.75 -6.09
C ALA A 336 36.61 4.31 -6.63
N MET A 337 35.48 3.62 -6.43
CA MET A 337 35.22 2.31 -7.01
C MET A 337 35.02 2.38 -8.53
N GLU A 338 34.37 3.41 -9.04
CA GLU A 338 34.22 3.67 -10.47
C GLU A 338 35.57 3.99 -11.12
N ASN A 339 36.35 4.92 -10.56
CA ASN A 339 37.69 5.29 -11.03
C ASN A 339 38.64 4.07 -11.12
N LYS A 340 38.49 3.12 -10.20
CA LYS A 340 39.28 1.87 -10.19
C LYS A 340 38.73 0.77 -11.12
N GLY A 341 37.62 1.03 -11.81
CA GLY A 341 36.96 0.09 -12.72
C GLY A 341 36.25 -1.08 -12.01
N TRP A 342 36.01 -0.98 -10.70
CA TRP A 342 35.20 -1.97 -9.97
C TRP A 342 33.72 -1.82 -10.28
N ILE A 343 33.29 -0.58 -10.49
CA ILE A 343 31.99 -0.23 -11.03
C ILE A 343 32.21 0.33 -12.43
N LYS A 344 31.48 -0.20 -13.41
CA LYS A 344 31.46 0.27 -14.79
C LYS A 344 30.06 0.77 -15.10
N ARG A 345 29.89 2.08 -14.96
CA ARG A 345 28.63 2.78 -15.24
C ARG A 345 28.24 2.70 -16.72
N HIS A 346 26.95 2.74 -17.00
CA HIS A 346 26.38 2.71 -18.37
C HIS A 346 26.78 1.45 -19.17
N GLN A 347 26.97 0.33 -18.47
CA GLN A 347 27.35 -0.96 -19.05
C GLN A 347 26.55 -2.08 -18.37
N ASP A 348 26.63 -3.29 -18.91
CA ASP A 348 26.11 -4.49 -18.26
C ASP A 348 26.66 -4.58 -16.82
N PRO A 349 25.80 -4.63 -15.78
CA PRO A 349 26.24 -4.79 -14.40
C PRO A 349 27.18 -5.98 -14.19
N GLN A 350 27.04 -7.06 -14.95
CA GLN A 350 27.95 -8.21 -14.88
C GLN A 350 29.39 -7.88 -15.27
N ALA A 351 29.64 -6.79 -16.00
CA ALA A 351 30.99 -6.31 -16.29
C ALA A 351 31.66 -5.60 -15.10
N SER A 352 30.91 -5.28 -14.04
CA SER A 352 31.38 -4.64 -12.82
C SER A 352 31.80 -5.68 -11.78
N ARG A 353 33.06 -5.62 -11.34
CA ARG A 353 33.57 -6.49 -10.27
C ARG A 353 32.76 -6.36 -8.98
N PHE A 354 32.33 -5.14 -8.63
CA PHE A 354 31.53 -4.92 -7.43
C PHE A 354 30.20 -5.68 -7.49
N TRP A 355 29.53 -5.69 -8.65
CA TRP A 355 28.28 -6.43 -8.84
C TRP A 355 28.45 -7.93 -8.66
N GLN A 356 29.53 -8.51 -9.20
CA GLN A 356 29.86 -9.94 -9.04
C GLN A 356 30.12 -10.34 -7.57
N LEU A 357 30.48 -9.38 -6.70
CA LEU A 357 30.61 -9.63 -5.27
C LEU A 357 29.25 -9.60 -4.55
N VAL A 358 28.26 -8.89 -5.11
CA VAL A 358 26.89 -8.74 -4.58
C VAL A 358 25.97 -9.87 -5.05
N GLU A 359 26.07 -10.24 -6.32
CA GLU A 359 25.15 -11.15 -7.01
C GLU A 359 25.91 -12.18 -7.85
N GLY A 360 25.51 -13.45 -7.73
CA GLY A 360 26.11 -14.59 -8.44
C GLY A 360 26.41 -15.78 -7.53
N ASP A 361 26.68 -16.93 -8.15
CA ASP A 361 27.03 -18.16 -7.44
C ASP A 361 28.34 -17.96 -6.65
N GLY A 362 28.27 -18.09 -5.32
CA GLY A 362 29.41 -17.88 -4.44
C GLY A 362 29.78 -16.41 -4.18
N ALA A 363 28.87 -15.47 -4.46
CA ALA A 363 29.06 -14.04 -4.20
C ALA A 363 29.48 -13.79 -2.73
N ALA A 364 30.60 -13.08 -2.54
CA ALA A 364 31.19 -12.85 -1.22
C ALA A 364 30.28 -12.04 -0.28
N MET A 365 29.35 -11.24 -0.82
CA MET A 365 28.36 -10.46 -0.08
C MET A 365 26.95 -11.06 -0.20
N PHE A 366 26.83 -12.38 -0.41
CA PHE A 366 25.55 -13.07 -0.40
C PHE A 366 24.78 -12.78 0.91
N GLY A 367 23.51 -12.39 0.78
CA GLY A 367 22.64 -12.04 1.90
C GLY A 367 22.85 -10.64 2.50
N VAL A 368 23.83 -9.86 2.03
CA VAL A 368 24.07 -8.49 2.54
C VAL A 368 23.02 -7.51 2.04
N PHE A 369 22.61 -7.63 0.77
CA PHE A 369 21.65 -6.73 0.12
C PHE A 369 20.31 -7.43 -0.11
N SER A 370 19.22 -6.75 0.24
CA SER A 370 17.86 -7.19 -0.08
C SER A 370 17.61 -7.16 -1.60
N PRO A 371 16.53 -7.80 -2.10
CA PRO A 371 16.20 -7.75 -3.51
C PRO A 371 16.05 -6.31 -4.07
N TYR A 372 15.43 -5.40 -3.32
CA TYR A 372 15.31 -3.99 -3.72
C TYR A 372 16.67 -3.29 -3.77
N GLU A 373 17.54 -3.51 -2.78
CA GLU A 373 18.85 -2.88 -2.73
C GLU A 373 19.77 -3.38 -3.84
N LYS A 374 19.66 -4.67 -4.21
CA LYS A 374 20.29 -5.21 -5.42
C LYS A 374 19.75 -4.54 -6.68
N GLN A 375 18.45 -4.27 -6.76
CA GLN A 375 17.88 -3.56 -7.91
C GLN A 375 18.38 -2.10 -8.01
N LEU A 376 18.53 -1.40 -6.88
CA LEU A 376 19.14 -0.05 -6.85
C LEU A 376 20.56 -0.08 -7.41
N LEU A 377 21.38 -1.02 -6.94
CA LEU A 377 22.74 -1.21 -7.43
C LEU A 377 22.78 -1.57 -8.92
N HIS A 378 21.91 -2.49 -9.33
CA HIS A 378 21.79 -2.91 -10.72
C HIS A 378 21.45 -1.72 -11.63
N ASP A 379 20.38 -1.00 -11.34
CA ASP A 379 19.88 0.09 -12.19
C ASP A 379 20.83 1.29 -12.16
N TRP A 380 21.53 1.50 -11.05
CA TRP A 380 22.60 2.48 -11.01
C TRP A 380 23.77 2.02 -11.90
N ILE A 381 24.34 0.84 -11.73
CA ILE A 381 25.47 0.40 -12.59
C ILE A 381 25.07 0.41 -14.07
N ALA A 382 23.89 -0.10 -14.40
CA ALA A 382 23.35 -0.16 -15.76
C ALA A 382 23.22 1.24 -16.40
N GLY A 383 22.73 2.25 -15.67
CA GLY A 383 22.53 3.60 -16.23
C GLY A 383 21.65 3.55 -17.49
N ASP A 384 22.20 3.98 -18.62
CA ASP A 384 21.49 3.97 -19.92
C ASP A 384 21.64 2.65 -20.70
N TRP A 385 22.46 1.73 -20.18
CA TRP A 385 22.61 0.41 -20.77
C TRP A 385 21.29 -0.34 -20.68
N ARG A 386 20.93 -0.97 -21.80
CA ARG A 386 19.78 -1.87 -21.90
C ARG A 386 20.30 -3.20 -22.38
N ALA A 387 19.95 -4.27 -21.68
CA ALA A 387 20.14 -5.61 -22.19
C ALA A 387 19.51 -5.70 -23.59
N GLU A 388 20.19 -6.36 -24.53
CA GLU A 388 19.57 -6.74 -25.80
C GLU A 388 18.29 -7.51 -25.47
N ARG A 389 17.14 -7.04 -25.98
CA ARG A 389 15.80 -7.51 -25.60
C ARG A 389 15.78 -9.05 -25.52
N ALA A 390 15.86 -9.58 -24.29
CA ALA A 390 15.22 -10.86 -24.03
C ALA A 390 13.73 -10.62 -24.34
N PRO A 391 13.09 -11.43 -25.20
CA PRO A 391 11.67 -11.26 -25.47
C PRO A 391 10.97 -11.19 -24.13
N ALA A 392 10.19 -10.13 -23.91
CA ALA A 392 9.40 -9.98 -22.70
C ALA A 392 8.72 -11.34 -22.50
N ALA A 393 9.07 -12.04 -21.43
CA ALA A 393 8.35 -13.25 -21.08
C ALA A 393 6.95 -12.74 -20.79
N VAL A 394 6.07 -12.88 -21.79
CA VAL A 394 4.64 -12.69 -21.62
C VAL A 394 4.27 -13.76 -20.61
N ARG A 395 4.38 -13.42 -19.32
CA ARG A 395 3.67 -14.13 -18.29
C ARG A 395 2.22 -13.88 -18.65
N ARG A 396 1.63 -14.85 -19.38
CA ARG A 396 0.21 -14.90 -19.63
C ARG A 396 -0.46 -14.71 -18.27
N GLY A 397 -1.12 -13.56 -18.10
CA GLY A 397 -2.06 -13.35 -17.02
C GLY A 397 -3.08 -14.48 -17.03
N ASN A 398 -3.57 -14.81 -15.84
CA ASN A 398 -4.45 -15.92 -15.52
C ASN A 398 -3.81 -17.31 -15.62
N ARG A 399 -2.92 -17.63 -14.68
CA ARG A 399 -3.28 -18.79 -13.87
C ARG A 399 -4.34 -18.28 -12.90
N ALA A 400 -5.58 -18.74 -13.08
CA ALA A 400 -6.45 -18.95 -11.94
C ALA A 400 -5.61 -19.78 -10.97
N ALA A 401 -4.95 -19.10 -10.03
CA ALA A 401 -4.36 -19.79 -8.91
C ALA A 401 -5.57 -20.46 -8.26
N ALA A 402 -5.60 -21.79 -8.30
CA ALA A 402 -6.54 -22.53 -7.48
C ALA A 402 -6.47 -21.90 -6.09
N GLU A 403 -7.63 -21.58 -5.51
CA GLU A 403 -7.71 -20.96 -4.19
C GLU A 403 -6.71 -21.66 -3.29
N PRO A 404 -5.64 -20.98 -2.82
CA PRO A 404 -4.77 -21.59 -1.84
C PRO A 404 -5.69 -21.94 -0.67
N PRO A 405 -5.85 -23.22 -0.32
CA PRO A 405 -6.79 -23.61 0.70
C PRO A 405 -6.42 -22.88 1.99
N VAL A 406 -7.41 -22.29 2.64
CA VAL A 406 -7.23 -21.73 3.99
C VAL A 406 -6.63 -22.85 4.84
N PRO A 407 -5.47 -22.66 5.47
CA PRO A 407 -4.82 -23.72 6.24
C PRO A 407 -5.78 -24.19 7.33
N VAL A 408 -6.35 -25.39 7.18
CA VAL A 408 -7.34 -25.96 8.13
C VAL A 408 -6.72 -26.16 9.53
N ASN A 409 -5.39 -26.17 9.60
CA ASN A 409 -4.61 -26.30 10.84
C ASN A 409 -4.19 -24.95 11.46
N ASP A 410 -4.70 -23.83 10.95
CA ASP A 410 -4.43 -22.51 11.54
C ASP A 410 -5.12 -22.36 12.91
N PRO A 411 -4.40 -22.00 13.99
CA PRO A 411 -4.97 -21.89 15.34
C PRO A 411 -6.12 -20.89 15.45
N ASP A 412 -6.06 -19.78 14.72
CA ASP A 412 -7.08 -18.74 14.78
C ASP A 412 -8.35 -19.19 14.05
N VAL A 413 -8.22 -19.91 12.93
CA VAL A 413 -9.35 -20.53 12.24
C VAL A 413 -10.06 -21.54 13.15
N GLN A 414 -9.30 -22.36 13.89
CA GLN A 414 -9.87 -23.33 14.82
C GLN A 414 -10.58 -22.65 16.00
N SER A 415 -9.96 -21.63 16.57
CA SER A 415 -10.52 -20.82 17.66
C SER A 415 -11.81 -20.12 17.24
N LEU A 416 -11.82 -19.49 16.06
CA LEU A 416 -13.00 -18.83 15.51
C LEU A 416 -14.14 -19.84 15.26
N HIS A 417 -13.88 -20.98 14.62
CA HIS A 417 -14.88 -22.02 14.43
C HIS A 417 -15.46 -22.52 15.76
N ALA A 418 -14.62 -22.73 16.79
CA ALA A 418 -15.07 -23.15 18.10
C ALA A 418 -15.97 -22.10 18.76
N THR A 419 -15.61 -20.81 18.63
CA THR A 419 -16.38 -19.68 19.18
C THR A 419 -17.75 -19.53 18.50
N LEU A 420 -17.82 -19.72 17.19
CA LEU A 420 -19.08 -19.62 16.44
C LEU A 420 -20.05 -20.79 16.72
N LYS A 421 -19.53 -21.93 17.18
CA LYS A 421 -20.31 -23.15 17.36
C LYS A 421 -21.38 -22.98 18.45
N GLY A 422 -22.64 -23.18 18.06
CA GLY A 422 -23.78 -23.10 18.97
C GLY A 422 -24.35 -21.70 19.18
N LEU A 423 -23.74 -20.68 18.58
CA LEU A 423 -24.29 -19.31 18.55
C LEU A 423 -25.38 -19.18 17.48
N ALA A 424 -26.38 -18.34 17.75
CA ALA A 424 -27.36 -17.93 16.76
C ALA A 424 -26.73 -17.09 15.64
N ALA A 425 -27.42 -16.94 14.51
CA ALA A 425 -26.89 -16.21 13.35
C ALA A 425 -26.51 -14.74 13.67
N ASP A 426 -27.35 -14.03 14.43
CA ASP A 426 -27.06 -12.64 14.85
C ASP A 426 -25.85 -12.55 15.78
N GLU A 427 -25.70 -13.51 16.70
CA GLU A 427 -24.55 -13.58 17.62
C GLU A 427 -23.26 -13.91 16.86
N GLN A 428 -23.34 -14.77 15.84
CA GLN A 428 -22.21 -15.05 14.95
C GLN A 428 -21.75 -13.79 14.23
N MET A 429 -22.67 -12.94 13.73
CA MET A 429 -22.30 -11.67 13.06
C MET A 429 -21.44 -10.78 13.97
N GLN A 430 -21.79 -10.65 15.25
CA GLN A 430 -21.01 -9.86 16.20
C GLN A 430 -19.60 -10.43 16.45
N VAL A 431 -19.46 -11.76 16.47
CA VAL A 431 -18.16 -12.43 16.60
C VAL A 431 -17.32 -12.26 15.32
N LEU A 432 -17.94 -12.21 14.15
CA LEU A 432 -17.27 -12.13 12.86
C LEU A 432 -16.71 -10.73 12.57
N ILE A 433 -17.47 -9.67 12.86
CA ILE A 433 -17.10 -8.28 12.51
C ILE A 433 -15.64 -7.94 12.88
N PRO A 434 -15.13 -8.20 14.11
CA PRO A 434 -13.73 -7.91 14.46
C PRO A 434 -12.68 -8.56 13.56
N TRP A 435 -12.98 -9.72 12.96
CA TRP A 435 -12.08 -10.43 12.04
C TRP A 435 -12.02 -9.81 10.64
N LEU A 436 -13.00 -8.98 10.28
CA LEU A 436 -13.02 -8.25 9.03
C LEU A 436 -12.24 -6.93 9.12
N SER A 437 -11.67 -6.57 10.28
CA SER A 437 -10.86 -5.35 10.43
C SER A 437 -9.61 -5.35 9.54
N ALA A 438 -9.08 -4.17 9.23
CA ALA A 438 -7.87 -3.98 8.41
C ALA A 438 -6.65 -4.79 8.88
N HIS A 439 -6.57 -5.06 10.19
CA HIS A 439 -5.49 -5.88 10.75
C HIS A 439 -5.66 -7.38 10.46
N ARG A 440 -6.91 -7.87 10.42
CA ARG A 440 -7.22 -9.31 10.50
C ARG A 440 -7.77 -9.91 9.21
N HIS A 441 -8.43 -9.12 8.34
CA HIS A 441 -9.16 -9.67 7.19
C HIS A 441 -8.30 -10.46 6.20
N ALA A 442 -7.02 -10.10 6.07
CA ALA A 442 -6.06 -10.79 5.20
C ALA A 442 -5.49 -12.09 5.82
N HIS A 443 -5.75 -12.37 7.11
CA HIS A 443 -5.34 -13.60 7.79
C HIS A 443 -6.28 -14.77 7.42
N PRO A 444 -5.84 -16.04 7.44
CA PRO A 444 -6.71 -17.22 7.26
C PRO A 444 -8.07 -17.16 7.98
N ALA A 445 -8.09 -16.77 9.25
CA ALA A 445 -9.33 -16.61 10.03
C ALA A 445 -10.19 -15.43 9.55
N GLY A 446 -9.58 -14.32 9.11
CA GLY A 446 -10.27 -13.19 8.51
C GLY A 446 -10.96 -13.56 7.20
N LEU A 447 -10.26 -14.26 6.30
CA LEU A 447 -10.81 -14.76 5.04
C LEU A 447 -12.00 -15.69 5.26
N MET A 448 -11.89 -16.60 6.23
CA MET A 448 -13.01 -17.46 6.66
C MET A 448 -14.17 -16.63 7.23
N ALA A 449 -13.87 -15.64 8.08
CA ALA A 449 -14.87 -14.77 8.67
C ALA A 449 -15.66 -13.98 7.63
N THR A 450 -14.99 -13.45 6.60
CA THR A 450 -15.63 -12.72 5.49
C THR A 450 -16.63 -13.62 4.75
N ARG A 451 -16.24 -14.84 4.38
CA ARG A 451 -17.16 -15.80 3.73
C ARG A 451 -18.36 -16.09 4.60
N ARG A 452 -18.12 -16.35 5.89
CA ARG A 452 -19.20 -16.65 6.85
C ARG A 452 -20.13 -15.46 7.05
N PHE A 453 -19.61 -14.24 7.08
CA PHE A 453 -20.40 -13.02 7.17
C PHE A 453 -21.32 -12.87 5.95
N ILE A 454 -20.80 -13.09 4.73
CA ILE A 454 -21.57 -13.05 3.47
C ILE A 454 -22.67 -14.12 3.47
N GLU A 455 -22.37 -15.35 3.89
CA GLU A 455 -23.33 -16.44 3.99
C GLU A 455 -24.49 -16.08 4.93
N LEU A 456 -24.18 -15.59 6.13
CA LEU A 456 -25.18 -15.21 7.13
C LEU A 456 -26.02 -14.04 6.64
N LYS A 457 -25.40 -12.96 6.17
CA LYS A 457 -26.07 -11.77 5.64
C LYS A 457 -27.05 -12.13 4.51
N SER A 458 -26.67 -13.06 3.64
CA SER A 458 -27.52 -13.52 2.54
C SER A 458 -28.74 -14.33 3.00
N GLY A 459 -28.63 -15.02 4.14
CA GLY A 459 -29.73 -15.78 4.75
C GLY A 459 -30.74 -14.95 5.54
N PHE A 460 -30.43 -13.68 5.84
CA PHE A 460 -31.34 -12.73 6.49
C PHE A 460 -32.24 -11.96 5.50
N ARG A 461 -32.00 -12.11 4.20
CA ARG A 461 -32.87 -11.61 3.13
C ARG A 461 -33.92 -12.66 2.78
#